data_AF-A0A9E2UDW1-F1
#
_entry.id   AF-A0A9E2UDW1-F1
#
_cell.length_a   1.000
_cell.length_b   1.000
_cell.length_c   1.000
_cell.angle_alpha   90.00
_cell.angle_beta   90.00
_cell.angle_gamma   90.00
#
_symmetry.space_group_name_H-M   'P 1'
#
loop_
_entity.id
_entity.type
_entity.pdbx_description
1 polymer ?
#
loop_
_entity_poly.entity_id
_entity_poly.type
_entity_poly.pdbx_seq_one_letter_code
_entity_poly.pdbx_strand_id
1 'polypeptide(L)' 'MNKFSCTRSLGEEIYYATLIAENEQQAKEMAIDETNKKFSRSGGRLREWSARVLESDVDGPARIIDCGYREA' A
#
# COMPACT_ATOMS: atom_id res chain seq x y z
N MET A 1 15.32 -5.79 -3.61
CA MET A 1 14.11 -4.92 -3.63
C MET A 1 13.97 -4.24 -2.27
N ASN A 2 12.90 -3.51 -2.01
CA ASN A 2 12.62 -2.94 -0.68
C ASN A 2 11.23 -3.39 -0.19
N LYS A 3 11.12 -3.67 1.10
CA LYS A 3 9.85 -3.84 1.79
C LYS A 3 9.31 -2.47 2.18
N PHE A 4 8.10 -2.18 1.77
CA PHE A 4 7.42 -0.92 2.05
C PHE A 4 6.23 -1.13 2.97
N SER A 5 6.02 -0.14 3.84
CA SER A 5 4.75 0.12 4.49
C SER A 5 4.08 1.28 3.77
N CYS A 6 2.94 1.01 3.15
CA CYS A 6 2.09 2.00 2.52
C CYS A 6 0.90 2.28 3.43
N THR A 7 0.61 3.55 3.70
CA THR A 7 -0.54 3.96 4.52
C THR A 7 -1.27 5.12 3.88
N ARG A 8 -2.57 5.17 4.13
CA ARG A 8 -3.44 6.27 3.75
C ARG A 8 -4.50 6.48 4.82
N SER A 9 -4.80 7.74 5.11
CA SER A 9 -5.98 8.13 5.88
C SER A 9 -7.06 8.72 4.96
N LEU A 10 -8.32 8.34 5.17
CA LEU A 10 -9.50 8.91 4.53
C LEU A 10 -10.57 9.14 5.60
N GLY A 11 -10.68 10.37 6.10
CA GLY A 11 -11.56 10.64 7.25
C GLY A 11 -11.14 9.82 8.47
N GLU A 12 -12.07 9.00 8.97
CA GLU A 12 -11.88 8.08 10.11
C GLU A 12 -11.36 6.70 9.68
N GLU A 13 -11.07 6.49 8.38
CA GLU A 13 -10.56 5.21 7.87
C GLU A 13 -9.06 5.29 7.58
N ILE A 14 -8.28 4.33 8.08
CA ILE A 14 -6.86 4.17 7.77
C ILE A 14 -6.67 2.89 6.96
N TYR A 15 -6.30 3.04 5.70
CA TYR A 15 -5.90 1.96 4.81
C TYR A 15 -4.41 1.72 4.93
N TYR A 16 -4.00 0.46 4.92
CA TYR A 16 -2.59 0.08 5.01
C TYR A 16 -2.28 -1.10 4.09
N ALA A 17 -1.05 -1.14 3.58
CA ALA A 17 -0.52 -2.25 2.82
C ALA A 17 0.97 -2.41 3.10
N THR A 18 1.39 -3.63 3.42
CA THR A 18 2.79 -4.05 3.47
C THR A 18 3.10 -4.84 2.21
N LEU A 19 4.14 -4.47 1.49
CA LEU A 19 4.47 -5.07 0.19
C LEU A 19 5.96 -5.00 -0.10
N ILE A 20 6.42 -5.81 -1.05
CA ILE A 20 7.78 -5.73 -1.61
C ILE A 20 7.66 -5.08 -2.99
N ALA A 21 8.50 -4.08 -3.23
CA ALA A 21 8.60 -3.37 -4.50
C ALA A 21 10.04 -2.88 -4.72
N GLU A 22 10.36 -2.53 -5.96
CA GLU A 22 11.65 -1.97 -6.35
C GLU A 22 11.84 -0.57 -5.76
N ASN A 23 10.80 0.27 -5.82
CA ASN A 23 10.83 1.66 -5.41
C ASN A 23 9.48 2.12 -4.82
N GLU A 24 9.47 3.33 -4.24
CA GLU A 24 8.27 3.91 -3.63
C GLU A 24 7.12 4.11 -4.60
N GLN A 25 7.40 4.38 -5.87
CA GLN A 25 6.36 4.60 -6.89
C GLN A 25 5.62 3.30 -7.17
N GLN A 26 6.35 2.21 -7.45
CA GLN A 26 5.77 0.88 -7.62
C GLN A 26 5.01 0.44 -6.36
N ALA A 27 5.55 0.73 -5.17
CA ALA A 27 4.88 0.42 -3.91
C ALA A 27 3.50 1.10 -3.78
N LYS A 28 3.42 2.38 -4.14
CA LYS A 28 2.15 3.13 -4.12
C LYS A 28 1.17 2.57 -5.15
N GLU A 29 1.61 2.31 -6.37
CA GLU A 29 0.75 1.75 -7.43
C GLU A 29 0.17 0.40 -7.03
N MET A 30 0.98 -0.49 -6.44
CA MET A 30 0.53 -1.78 -5.94
C MET A 30 -0.47 -1.64 -4.78
N ALA A 31 -0.22 -0.73 -3.83
CA ALA A 31 -1.14 -0.48 -2.73
C ALA A 31 -2.50 0.07 -3.22
N ILE A 32 -2.48 0.96 -4.23
CA ILE A 32 -3.67 1.51 -4.86
C ILE A 32 -4.46 0.41 -5.56
N ASP A 33 -3.81 -0.40 -6.40
CA ASP A 33 -4.45 -1.48 -7.15
C ASP A 33 -5.13 -2.49 -6.21
N GLU A 34 -4.41 -2.98 -5.21
CA GLU A 34 -4.91 -3.97 -4.28
C GLU A 34 -6.04 -3.43 -3.39
N THR A 35 -5.91 -2.18 -2.94
CA THR A 35 -6.96 -1.53 -2.14
C THR A 35 -8.21 -1.28 -2.97
N ASN A 36 -8.08 -0.81 -4.21
CA ASN A 36 -9.23 -0.60 -5.09
C ASN A 36 -9.95 -1.92 -5.41
N LYS A 37 -9.21 -3.03 -5.59
CA LYS A 37 -9.79 -4.37 -5.78
C LYS A 37 -10.61 -4.81 -4.56
N LYS A 38 -10.05 -4.66 -3.36
CA LYS A 38 -10.70 -5.12 -2.11
C LYS A 38 -11.83 -4.21 -1.64
N PHE A 39 -11.67 -2.90 -1.80
CA PHE A 39 -12.53 -1.87 -1.20
C PHE A 39 -13.21 -1.00 -2.24
N SER A 40 -13.58 -1.61 -3.38
CA SER A 40 -14.20 -1.00 -4.58
C SER A 40 -15.45 -0.12 -4.34
N ARG A 41 -15.88 0.08 -3.10
CA ARG A 41 -16.91 1.03 -2.64
C ARG A 41 -16.42 2.48 -2.55
N SER A 42 -15.13 2.71 -2.31
CA SER A 42 -14.56 4.06 -2.24
C SER A 42 -14.28 4.58 -3.64
N GLY A 43 -15.32 4.99 -4.37
CA GLY A 43 -15.30 5.50 -5.75
C GLY A 43 -14.46 6.76 -6.00
N GLY A 44 -13.62 7.18 -5.05
CA GLY A 44 -12.59 8.18 -5.25
C GLY A 44 -11.28 7.49 -5.62
N ARG A 45 -10.77 7.73 -6.84
CA ARG A 45 -9.40 7.36 -7.24
C ARG A 45 -8.47 7.61 -6.06
N LEU A 46 -7.97 6.54 -5.44
CA LEU A 46 -7.27 6.67 -4.19
C LEU A 46 -5.86 7.23 -4.44
N ARG A 47 -5.71 8.56 -4.62
CA ARG A 47 -4.50 9.14 -5.23
C ARG A 47 -3.31 9.27 -4.29
N GLU A 48 -3.53 9.62 -3.03
CA GLU A 48 -2.41 9.92 -2.12
C GLU A 48 -2.19 8.77 -1.14
N TRP A 49 -1.03 8.12 -1.30
CA TRP A 49 -0.51 7.08 -0.41
C TRP A 49 0.88 7.50 0.05
N SER A 50 1.11 7.39 1.35
CA SER A 50 2.46 7.50 1.92
C SER A 50 3.11 6.13 1.86
N ALA A 51 4.33 6.04 1.33
CA ALA A 51 5.15 4.82 1.37
C ALA A 51 6.38 5.09 2.24
N ARG A 52 6.78 4.11 3.04
CA ARG A 52 8.02 4.14 3.83
C ARG A 52 8.74 2.81 3.69
N VAL A 53 10.05 2.86 3.50
CA VAL A 53 10.89 1.66 3.51
C VAL A 53 10.93 1.11 4.94
N LEU A 54 10.53 -0.16 5.10
CA LEU A 54 10.68 -0.91 6.35
C LEU A 54 11.99 -1.69 6.37
N GLU A 55 12.36 -2.26 5.22
CA GLU A 55 13.55 -3.11 5.07
C GLU A 55 14.08 -2.97 3.64
N SER A 56 15.39 -2.82 3.51
CA SER A 56 16.08 -2.73 2.22
C SER A 56 16.78 -4.04 1.88
N ASP A 57 17.05 -4.22 0.58
CA ASP A 57 17.72 -5.40 0.04
C ASP A 57 16.98 -6.72 0.31
N VAL A 58 15.64 -6.67 0.27
CA VAL A 58 14.82 -7.86 0.43
C VAL A 58 14.83 -8.73 -0.82
N ASP A 59 14.87 -10.04 -0.59
CA ASP A 59 14.86 -11.07 -1.63
C ASP A 59 13.43 -11.42 -2.09
N GLY A 60 13.32 -11.75 -3.37
CA GLY A 60 12.08 -12.20 -4.01
C GLY A 60 11.38 -11.15 -4.88
N PRO A 61 10.28 -11.54 -5.55
CA PRO A 61 9.56 -10.70 -6.48
C PRO A 61 8.68 -9.66 -5.78
N ALA A 62 8.23 -8.66 -6.54
CA ALA A 62 7.24 -7.71 -6.07
C ALA A 62 5.93 -8.42 -5.70
N ARG A 63 5.44 -8.22 -4.47
CA ARG A 63 4.23 -8.87 -3.95
C ARG A 63 3.63 -8.10 -2.79
N ILE A 64 2.31 -8.21 -2.63
CA ILE A 64 1.62 -7.78 -1.41
C ILE A 64 1.89 -8.83 -0.32
N ILE A 65 2.36 -8.38 0.85
CA ILE A 65 2.54 -9.22 2.04
C ILE A 65 1.25 -9.21 2.86
N ASP A 66 0.72 -8.01 3.11
CA ASP A 66 -0.50 -7.81 3.91
C ASP A 66 -1.19 -6.52 3.49
N CYS A 67 -2.52 -6.46 3.57
CA CYS A 67 -3.25 -5.20 3.36
C CYS A 67 -4.64 -5.24 3.99
N GLY A 68 -5.08 -4.08 4.47
CA GLY A 68 -6.35 -3.95 5.16
C GLY A 68 -6.75 -2.50 5.40
N TYR A 69 -7.80 -2.35 6.19
CA TYR A 69 -8.23 -1.06 6.73
C TYR A 69 -8.48 -1.21 8.23
N ARG A 70 -8.37 -0.10 8.95
CA ARG A 70 -8.79 0.03 10.35
C ARG A 70 -9.48 1.37 10.53
N GLU A 71 -10.39 1.44 11.50
CA GLU A 71 -10.93 2.71 11.99
C GLU A 71 -9.82 3.45 12.78
N ALA A 72 -9.77 4.77 12.63
CA ALA A 72 -8.72 5.65 13.16
C ALA A 72 -8.80 5.85 14.68
#